data_AF-A0AAN5CII8-F1
#
_entry.id   AF-A0AAN5CII8-F1
#
_cell.length_a   1.000
_cell.length_b   1.000
_cell.length_c   1.000
_cell.angle_alpha   90.00
_cell.angle_beta   90.00
_cell.angle_gamma   90.00
#
_symmetry.space_group_name_H-M   'P 1'
#
loop_
_entity.id
_entity.type
_entity.pdbx_description
1 polymer ?
#
loop_
_entity_poly.entity_id
_entity_poly.type
_entity_poly.pdbx_seq_one_letter_code
_entity_poly.pdbx_strand_id
1 'polypeptide(L)'
;NSHFQGRLFSLSCGHFACRSCWLKHCTFELAREFCPISCPVQNGDCNEKLTIGRATTLLSDSAIGIMVEHEWGRKLRQKDNVRCAGCKRWMQRSNAYRKVMSASCSCGCFTCVRCGQREHTPLLCKDADVWSEIRSKQNGQLS
;
A
#
# COMPACT_ATOMS: atom_id res chain seq x y z
N ASN A 1 -2.19 -43.37 -20.22
CA ASN A 1 -2.70 -42.03 -20.59
C ASN A 1 -4.02 -41.79 -19.88
N SER A 2 -3.99 -41.17 -18.68
CA SER A 2 -5.13 -40.56 -17.96
C SER A 2 -4.83 -40.61 -16.46
N HIS A 3 -4.60 -39.45 -15.82
CA HIS A 3 -4.88 -39.14 -14.40
C HIS A 3 -4.15 -37.84 -13.99
N PHE A 4 -4.42 -36.74 -14.69
CA PHE A 4 -4.29 -35.41 -14.12
C PHE A 4 -5.70 -34.83 -14.01
N GLN A 5 -6.47 -35.29 -13.02
CA GLN A 5 -7.56 -34.49 -12.45
C GLN A 5 -6.94 -33.33 -11.65
N GLY A 6 -6.14 -32.51 -12.33
CA GLY A 6 -5.62 -31.28 -11.77
C GLY A 6 -6.80 -30.33 -11.65
N ARG A 7 -7.32 -30.16 -10.43
CA ARG A 7 -8.38 -29.19 -10.14
C ARG A 7 -8.04 -27.88 -10.87
N LEU A 8 -8.91 -27.47 -11.79
CA LEU A 8 -8.74 -26.24 -12.54
C LEU A 8 -9.00 -25.06 -11.62
N PHE A 9 -8.31 -23.95 -11.88
CA PHE A 9 -8.54 -22.69 -11.20
C PHE A 9 -8.63 -21.58 -12.25
N SER A 10 -9.58 -20.69 -12.06
CA SER A 10 -9.77 -19.50 -12.86
C SER A 10 -10.05 -18.30 -11.95
N LEU A 11 -9.84 -17.10 -12.48
CA LEU A 11 -10.40 -15.88 -11.92
C LEU A 11 -11.80 -15.61 -12.51
N SER A 12 -12.37 -14.44 -12.28
CA SER A 12 -13.69 -14.08 -12.81
C SER A 12 -13.69 -13.95 -14.34
N CYS A 13 -12.50 -13.79 -14.93
CA CYS A 13 -12.30 -13.77 -16.38
C CYS A 13 -12.52 -15.11 -17.09
N GLY A 14 -12.68 -16.22 -16.36
CA GLY A 14 -12.94 -17.53 -16.96
C GLY A 14 -11.73 -18.21 -17.62
N HIS A 15 -10.52 -17.62 -17.57
CA HIS A 15 -9.31 -18.29 -18.04
C HIS A 15 -8.86 -19.36 -17.05
N PHE A 16 -8.99 -20.62 -17.45
CA PHE A 16 -8.62 -21.77 -16.62
C PHE A 16 -7.16 -22.13 -16.80
N ALA A 17 -6.49 -22.41 -15.69
CA ALA A 17 -5.22 -23.12 -15.69
C ALA A 17 -5.21 -24.14 -14.56
N CYS A 18 -4.31 -25.11 -14.66
CA CYS A 18 -4.13 -26.10 -13.60
C CYS A 18 -3.66 -25.40 -12.31
N ARG A 19 -4.05 -25.90 -11.13
CA ARG A 19 -3.59 -25.30 -9.87
C ARG A 19 -2.07 -25.23 -9.72
N SER A 20 -1.34 -26.24 -10.19
CA SER A 20 0.13 -26.21 -10.16
C SER A 20 0.71 -25.15 -11.12
N CYS A 21 0.03 -24.87 -12.24
CA CYS A 21 0.37 -23.80 -13.17
C CYS A 21 0.19 -22.43 -12.48
N TRP A 22 -0.95 -22.24 -11.81
CA TRP A 22 -1.24 -21.06 -11.01
C TRP A 22 -0.24 -20.87 -9.86
N LEU A 23 0.12 -21.93 -9.15
CA LEU A 23 1.13 -21.87 -8.09
C LEU A 23 2.48 -21.41 -8.64
N LYS A 24 2.96 -22.00 -9.74
CA LYS A 24 4.21 -21.60 -10.40
C LYS A 24 4.19 -20.12 -10.80
N HIS A 25 3.08 -19.68 -11.40
CA HIS A 25 2.87 -18.28 -11.78
C HIS A 25 2.92 -17.36 -10.56
N CYS A 26 2.16 -17.67 -9.51
CA CYS A 26 2.14 -16.86 -8.30
C CYS A 26 3.52 -16.78 -7.63
N THR A 27 4.24 -17.90 -7.52
CA THR A 27 5.60 -17.91 -6.96
C THR A 27 6.54 -17.03 -7.76
N PHE A 28 6.47 -17.09 -9.09
CA PHE A 28 7.29 -16.26 -9.98
C PHE A 28 6.97 -14.76 -9.83
N GLU A 29 5.70 -14.39 -9.79
CA GLU A 29 5.27 -12.99 -9.65
C GLU A 29 5.61 -12.41 -8.26
N LEU A 30 5.40 -13.19 -7.20
CA LEU A 30 5.74 -12.79 -5.83
C LEU A 30 7.25 -12.57 -5.66
N ALA A 31 8.09 -13.46 -6.22
CA ALA A 31 9.55 -13.29 -6.19
C ALA A 31 10.03 -12.00 -6.88
N ARG A 32 9.19 -11.39 -7.72
CA ARG A 32 9.49 -10.15 -8.47
C ARG A 32 8.75 -8.92 -7.91
N GLU A 33 8.10 -9.04 -6.76
CA GLU A 33 7.24 -8.01 -6.16
C GLU A 33 6.11 -7.52 -7.10
N PHE A 34 5.65 -8.39 -8.01
CA PHE A 34 4.58 -8.09 -8.94
C PHE A 34 3.22 -8.40 -8.29
N CYS A 35 2.74 -7.42 -7.52
CA CYS A 35 1.42 -7.44 -6.89
C CYS A 35 0.58 -6.21 -7.29
N PRO A 36 -0.70 -6.37 -7.67
CA PRO A 36 -1.47 -7.61 -7.63
C PRO A 36 -1.11 -8.58 -8.77
N ILE A 37 -1.17 -9.87 -8.50
CA ILE A 37 -0.81 -10.94 -9.45
C ILE A 37 -1.86 -11.00 -10.57
N SER A 38 -1.43 -10.92 -11.82
CA SER A 38 -2.32 -10.90 -12.98
C SER A 38 -2.72 -12.32 -13.41
N CYS A 39 -3.85 -12.44 -14.11
CA CYS A 39 -4.20 -13.66 -14.82
C CYS A 39 -3.05 -14.13 -15.73
N PRO A 40 -2.68 -15.43 -15.75
CA PRO A 40 -1.55 -15.95 -16.52
C PRO A 40 -1.82 -16.15 -18.01
N VAL A 41 -2.99 -15.72 -18.51
CA VAL A 41 -3.32 -15.88 -19.94
C VAL A 41 -2.37 -15.07 -20.81
N GLN A 42 -1.83 -15.71 -21.85
CA GLN A 42 -0.70 -15.18 -22.63
C GLN A 42 -1.10 -14.14 -23.68
N ASN A 43 -2.39 -13.96 -23.96
CA ASN A 43 -2.88 -13.02 -24.98
C ASN A 43 -2.87 -11.55 -24.53
N GLY A 44 -2.44 -11.25 -23.29
CA GLY A 44 -2.18 -9.88 -22.82
C GLY A 44 -3.43 -9.02 -22.52
N ASP A 45 -4.61 -9.41 -23.00
CA ASP A 45 -5.84 -8.60 -22.91
C ASP A 45 -6.61 -8.79 -21.59
N CYS A 46 -6.14 -9.65 -20.68
CA CYS A 46 -6.82 -9.91 -19.43
C CYS A 46 -6.30 -9.04 -18.29
N ASN A 47 -7.13 -8.10 -17.83
CA ASN A 47 -6.81 -7.22 -16.71
C ASN A 47 -7.20 -7.79 -15.34
N GLU A 48 -7.79 -8.98 -15.29
CA GLU A 48 -8.25 -9.60 -14.04
C GLU A 48 -7.08 -9.93 -13.12
N LYS A 49 -7.22 -9.58 -11.84
CA LYS A 49 -6.18 -9.75 -10.82
C LYS A 49 -6.62 -10.75 -9.75
N LEU A 50 -5.67 -11.54 -9.26
CA LEU A 50 -5.88 -12.41 -8.13
C LEU A 50 -6.03 -11.57 -6.87
N THR A 51 -7.23 -11.54 -6.28
CA THR A 51 -7.48 -10.90 -4.98
C THR A 51 -6.93 -11.76 -3.83
N ILE A 52 -6.56 -11.15 -2.70
CA ILE A 52 -6.13 -11.86 -1.48
C ILE A 52 -7.14 -12.96 -1.08
N GLY A 53 -8.44 -12.65 -1.06
CA GLY A 53 -9.47 -13.61 -0.66
C GLY A 53 -9.59 -14.84 -1.58
N ARG A 54 -9.24 -14.70 -2.86
CA ARG A 54 -9.14 -15.86 -3.78
C ARG A 54 -7.80 -16.56 -3.67
N ALA A 55 -6.74 -15.81 -3.38
CA ALA A 55 -5.40 -16.34 -3.20
C ALA A 55 -5.33 -17.32 -2.03
N THR A 56 -6.11 -17.12 -0.96
CA THR A 56 -6.17 -18.08 0.18
C THR A 56 -6.62 -19.47 -0.22
N THR A 57 -7.38 -19.60 -1.32
CA THR A 57 -7.79 -20.90 -1.85
C THR A 57 -6.68 -21.60 -2.63
N LEU A 58 -5.55 -20.94 -2.89
CA LEU A 58 -4.45 -21.39 -3.74
C LEU A 58 -3.12 -21.46 -2.99
N LEU A 59 -2.77 -20.41 -2.25
CA LEU A 59 -1.47 -20.17 -1.64
C LEU A 59 -1.45 -20.57 -0.17
N SER A 60 -0.25 -20.80 0.38
CA SER A 60 -0.03 -20.94 1.81
C SER A 60 -0.14 -19.60 2.53
N ASP A 61 -0.38 -19.61 3.84
CA ASP A 61 -0.43 -18.40 4.67
C ASP A 61 0.83 -17.54 4.56
N SER A 62 2.01 -18.17 4.44
CA SER A 62 3.28 -17.47 4.23
C SER A 62 3.31 -16.69 2.92
N ALA A 63 2.86 -17.30 1.82
CA ALA A 63 2.79 -16.64 0.51
C ALA A 63 1.70 -15.55 0.47
N ILE A 64 0.60 -15.74 1.22
CA ILE A 64 -0.40 -14.68 1.42
C ILE A 64 0.20 -13.50 2.18
N GLY A 65 0.99 -13.74 3.22
CA GLY A 65 1.71 -12.69 3.96
C GLY A 65 2.59 -11.84 3.04
N ILE A 66 3.38 -12.49 2.18
CA ILE A 66 4.23 -11.82 1.18
C ILE A 66 3.38 -11.00 0.19
N MET A 67 2.30 -11.58 -0.34
CA MET A 67 1.40 -10.89 -1.27
C MET A 67 0.79 -9.63 -0.63
N VAL A 68 0.32 -9.75 0.61
CA VAL A 68 -0.22 -8.64 1.39
C VAL A 68 0.84 -7.56 1.58
N GLU A 69 2.05 -7.93 2.01
CA GLU A 69 3.16 -6.97 2.18
C GLU A 69 3.49 -6.21 0.90
N HIS A 70 3.55 -6.89 -0.25
CA HIS A 70 3.80 -6.24 -1.54
C HIS A 70 2.65 -5.31 -1.96
N GLU A 71 1.39 -5.72 -1.79
CA GLU A 71 0.23 -4.86 -2.08
C GLU A 71 0.23 -3.61 -1.19
N TRP A 72 0.49 -3.76 0.11
CA TRP A 72 0.62 -2.64 1.03
C TRP A 72 1.81 -1.76 0.66
N GLY A 73 2.99 -2.34 0.44
CA GLY A 73 4.18 -1.61 0.02
C GLY A 73 3.93 -0.78 -1.23
N ARG A 74 3.26 -1.33 -2.24
CA ARG A 74 2.90 -0.61 -3.47
C ARG A 74 1.90 0.52 -3.20
N LYS A 75 0.87 0.28 -2.40
CA LYS A 75 -0.08 1.33 -2.00
C LYS A 75 0.66 2.44 -1.26
N LEU A 76 1.47 2.11 -0.26
CA LEU A 76 2.21 3.07 0.56
C LEU A 76 3.26 3.87 -0.23
N ARG A 77 3.85 3.29 -1.27
CA ARG A 77 4.76 3.98 -2.20
C ARG A 77 4.07 4.99 -3.13
N GLN A 78 2.73 5.05 -3.15
CA GLN A 78 2.02 6.10 -3.89
C GLN A 78 2.33 7.48 -3.28
N LYS A 79 2.61 8.44 -4.17
CA LYS A 79 3.05 9.82 -3.84
C LYS A 79 2.13 10.58 -2.87
N ASP A 80 0.89 10.14 -2.74
CA ASP A 80 -0.13 10.77 -1.90
C ASP A 80 -0.25 10.18 -0.49
N ASN A 81 0.58 9.19 -0.13
CA ASN A 81 0.61 8.66 1.23
C ASN A 81 1.68 9.34 2.08
N VAL A 82 1.31 9.70 3.30
CA VAL A 82 2.21 10.33 4.29
C VAL A 82 2.08 9.61 5.63
N ARG A 83 3.18 9.51 6.36
CA ARG A 83 3.15 9.03 7.76
C ARG A 83 2.84 10.18 8.69
N CYS A 84 1.92 9.97 9.63
CA CYS A 84 1.64 10.93 10.68
C CYS A 84 2.91 11.31 11.46
N ALA A 85 3.18 12.60 11.62
CA ALA A 85 4.36 13.08 12.35
C ALA A 85 4.37 12.63 13.82
N GLY A 86 3.18 12.47 14.43
CA GLY A 86 3.01 11.98 15.80
C GLY A 86 3.08 10.45 15.92
N CYS A 87 1.99 9.75 15.56
CA CYS A 87 1.87 8.31 15.80
C CYS A 87 2.45 7.40 14.70
N LYS A 88 3.03 7.98 13.65
CA LYS A 88 3.66 7.27 12.50
C LYS A 88 2.73 6.38 11.66
N ARG A 89 1.42 6.35 11.95
CA ARG A 89 0.42 5.67 11.11
C ARG A 89 0.37 6.28 9.71
N TRP A 90 0.19 5.43 8.71
CA TRP A 90 -0.02 5.86 7.33
C TRP A 90 -1.38 6.50 7.16
N MET A 91 -1.42 7.61 6.42
CA MET A 91 -2.63 8.37 6.13
C MET A 91 -2.76 8.51 4.62
N GLN A 92 -3.98 8.27 4.12
CA GLN A 92 -4.34 8.62 2.75
C GLN A 92 -4.67 10.11 2.69
N ARG A 93 -4.14 10.79 1.66
CA ARG A 93 -4.52 12.17 1.37
C ARG A 93 -5.98 12.21 0.95
N SER A 94 -6.83 12.86 1.73
CA SER A 94 -8.21 13.09 1.32
C SER A 94 -8.22 14.10 0.17
N ASN A 95 -8.87 13.74 -0.95
CA ASN A 95 -8.97 14.56 -2.17
C ASN A 95 -9.71 15.90 -1.95
N ALA A 96 -10.33 16.11 -0.79
CA ALA A 96 -11.22 17.23 -0.52
C ALA A 96 -10.54 18.61 -0.57
N TYR A 97 -9.22 18.69 -0.36
CA TYR A 97 -8.50 19.96 -0.48
C TYR A 97 -7.10 19.78 -1.06
N ARG A 98 -6.99 19.70 -2.39
CA ARG A 98 -5.68 19.79 -3.11
C ARG A 98 -4.89 21.06 -2.76
N LYS A 99 -5.53 22.06 -2.15
CA LYS A 99 -4.93 23.34 -1.71
C LYS A 99 -4.31 23.27 -0.30
N VAL A 100 -4.74 22.33 0.54
CA VAL A 100 -4.25 22.24 1.93
C VAL A 100 -3.04 21.33 1.96
N MET A 101 -1.91 21.85 2.47
CA MET A 101 -0.63 21.14 2.54
C MET A 101 -0.49 20.30 3.82
N SER A 102 -1.62 19.95 4.45
CA SER A 102 -1.68 19.28 5.74
C SER A 102 -2.63 18.08 5.68
N ALA A 103 -2.25 16.99 6.34
CA ALA A 103 -3.06 15.79 6.53
C ALA A 103 -3.37 15.61 8.02
N SER A 104 -4.64 15.40 8.35
CA SER A 104 -5.10 15.14 9.72
C SER A 104 -5.05 13.66 10.05
N CYS A 105 -4.51 13.32 11.22
CA CYS A 105 -4.53 11.97 11.77
C CYS A 105 -5.65 11.82 12.81
N SER A 106 -6.19 10.60 12.95
CA SER A 106 -7.11 10.26 14.03
C SER A 106 -6.48 10.39 15.43
N CYS A 107 -5.15 10.48 15.54
CA CYS A 107 -4.47 10.79 16.79
C CYS A 107 -4.46 12.30 17.14
N GLY A 108 -5.15 13.14 16.36
CA GLY A 108 -5.21 14.59 16.53
C GLY A 108 -4.02 15.37 15.97
N CYS A 109 -3.02 14.70 15.38
CA CYS A 109 -1.85 15.36 14.80
C CYS A 109 -2.11 15.78 13.35
N PHE A 110 -1.71 17.01 13.00
CA PHE A 110 -1.65 17.50 11.63
C PHE A 110 -0.22 17.39 11.10
N THR A 111 -0.08 16.84 9.89
CA THR A 111 1.21 16.55 9.26
C THR A 111 1.33 17.26 7.93
N CYS A 112 2.42 17.97 7.69
CA CYS A 112 2.73 18.58 6.40
C CYS A 112 2.96 17.49 5.34
N VAL A 113 2.20 17.54 4.25
CA VAL A 113 2.29 16.52 3.18
C VAL A 113 3.56 16.65 2.34
N ARG A 114 4.28 17.78 2.43
CA ARG A 114 5.52 18.01 1.66
C ARG A 114 6.76 17.45 2.34
N CYS A 115 6.91 17.71 3.64
CA CYS A 115 8.10 17.32 4.40
C CYS A 115 7.85 16.20 5.41
N GLY A 116 6.59 15.80 5.65
CA GLY A 116 6.22 14.78 6.63
C GLY A 116 6.36 15.19 8.09
N GLN A 117 6.74 16.44 8.37
CA GLN A 117 6.83 16.99 9.72
C GLN A 117 5.47 17.45 10.25
N ARG A 118 5.40 17.83 11.53
CA ARG A 118 4.18 18.46 12.09
C ARG A 118 3.79 19.69 11.27
N GLU A 119 2.49 19.97 11.21
CA GLU A 119 1.97 21.13 10.50
C GLU A 119 2.65 22.43 10.94
N HIS A 120 3.03 23.21 9.94
CA HIS A 120 3.79 24.44 10.08
C HIS A 120 3.27 25.55 9.15
N THR A 121 2.10 25.39 8.53
CA THR A 121 1.48 26.47 7.73
C THR A 121 1.23 27.70 8.62
N PRO A 122 1.52 28.93 8.15
CA PRO A 122 1.89 29.31 6.77
C PRO A 122 3.39 29.24 6.43
N LEU A 123 4.25 28.78 7.35
CA LEU A 123 5.70 28.73 7.12
C LEU A 123 6.08 27.74 6.02
N LEU A 124 7.18 28.05 5.34
CA LEU A 124 7.80 27.14 4.38
C LEU A 124 8.47 25.96 5.10
N CYS A 125 8.59 24.83 4.41
CA CYS A 125 9.17 23.62 5.01
C CYS A 125 10.61 23.81 5.49
N LYS A 126 11.39 24.70 4.85
CA LYS A 126 12.77 25.04 5.25
C LYS A 126 12.86 25.74 6.62
N ASP A 127 11.78 26.40 7.05
CA ASP A 127 11.73 27.19 8.28
C ASP A 127 11.02 26.41 9.41
N ALA A 128 10.57 25.19 9.13
CA ALA A 128 9.73 24.40 10.05
C ALA A 128 10.48 24.00 11.34
N ASP A 129 11.77 23.64 11.23
CA ASP A 129 12.58 23.19 12.36
C ASP A 129 12.85 24.35 13.33
N VAL A 130 13.23 25.51 12.80
CA VAL A 130 13.45 26.75 13.57
C VAL A 130 12.18 27.13 14.34
N TRP A 131 11.03 27.05 13.68
CA TRP A 131 9.76 27.36 14.34
C TRP A 131 9.34 26.33 15.39
N SER A 132 9.66 25.05 15.17
CA SER A 132 9.40 24.00 16.16
C SER A 132 10.21 24.25 17.43
N GLU A 133 11.45 24.72 17.32
CA GLU A 133 12.31 25.08 18.45
C GLU A 133 11.80 26.32 19.20
N ILE A 134 11.29 27.34 18.48
CA ILE A 134 10.70 28.52 19.11
C ILE A 134 9.44 28.12 19.91
N ARG A 135 8.56 27.30 19.34
CA ARG A 135 7.34 26.83 20.02
C ARG A 135 7.63 25.98 21.25
N SER A 136 8.64 25.11 21.21
CA SER A 136 8.97 24.28 22.37
C SER A 136 9.46 25.12 23.55
N LYS A 137 10.25 26.17 23.29
CA LYS A 137 10.73 27.11 24.31
C LYS A 137 9.59 27.95 24.90
N GLN A 138 8.63 28.39 24.09
CA GLN A 138 7.47 29.16 24.58
C GLN A 138 6.51 28.32 25.42
N ASN A 139 6.25 27.06 25.05
CA ASN A 139 5.36 26.19 25.82
C ASN A 139 6.00 25.68 27.12
N GLY A 140 7.32 25.54 27.18
CA GLY A 140 8.05 25.18 28.41
C GLY A 140 8.20 26.33 29.42
N GLN A 141 7.82 27.55 29.06
CA GLN A 141 7.79 28.71 29.95
C GLN A 141 6.39 28.98 30.55
N LEU A 142 5.39 28.15 30.22
CA LEU A 142 4.01 28.24 30.71
C LEU A 142 3.59 27.04 31.57
N SER A 143 4.54 26.19 31.99
CA SER A 143 4.33 25.05 32.90
C SER A 143 4.94 25.31 34.28
#